data_AF-A0A4P0XR45-F1
#
_entry.id   AF-A0A4P0XR45-F1
#
_cell.length_a   1.000
_cell.length_b   1.000
_cell.length_c   1.000
_cell.angle_alpha   90.00
_cell.angle_beta   90.00
_cell.angle_gamma   90.00
#
_symmetry.space_group_name_H-M   'P 1'
#
loop_
_entity.id
_entity.type
_entity.pdbx_description
1 polymer ?
#
loop_
_entity_poly.entity_id
_entity_poly.type
_entity_poly.pdbx_seq_one_letter_code
_entity_poly.pdbx_strand_id
1 'polypeptide(L)'
;MPEQPFGSEETRAGARNRVANARLARPNADFWVAIEAGIDDDSTFSWVVIESASQRGEARSATLPLPDVILEQVRAGEALGPVMSQYTGIDQIGRKEGAIGVFTGGRLTRSSVYHQAVVLALSPFHNAIYR
;
A
#
# COMPACT_ATOMS: atom_id res chain seq x y z
N MET A 1 -10.45 5.18 -10.24
CA MET A 1 -9.04 4.76 -10.41
C MET A 1 -9.03 3.27 -10.68
N PRO A 2 -8.12 2.76 -11.53
CA PRO A 2 -7.94 1.33 -11.72
C PRO A 2 -7.63 0.64 -10.37
N GLU A 3 -7.95 -0.65 -10.22
CA GLU A 3 -7.66 -1.40 -8.99
C GLU A 3 -6.16 -1.54 -8.72
N GLN A 4 -5.34 -1.52 -9.77
CA GLN A 4 -3.88 -1.65 -9.70
C GLN A 4 -3.23 -0.41 -10.33
N PRO A 5 -2.82 0.60 -9.54
CA PRO A 5 -2.10 1.76 -10.06
C PRO A 5 -0.67 1.38 -10.47
N PHE A 6 -0.18 2.02 -11.53
CA PHE A 6 1.19 1.89 -12.03
C PHE A 6 1.95 3.20 -11.83
N GLY A 7 3.14 3.11 -11.23
CA GLY A 7 3.94 4.24 -10.84
C GLY A 7 3.68 4.69 -9.39
N SER A 8 4.74 5.11 -8.72
CA SER A 8 4.69 5.63 -7.35
C SER A 8 3.78 6.86 -7.22
N GLU A 9 3.76 7.75 -8.22
CA GLU A 9 2.95 8.97 -8.18
C GLU A 9 1.44 8.68 -8.26
N GLU A 10 1.02 7.82 -9.19
CA GLU A 10 -0.39 7.43 -9.32
C GLU A 10 -0.86 6.70 -8.05
N THR A 11 -0.04 5.80 -7.53
CA THR A 11 -0.34 5.05 -6.29
C THR A 11 -0.54 6.01 -5.10
N ARG A 12 0.34 7.01 -4.96
CA ARG A 12 0.21 8.04 -3.92
C ARG A 12 -1.02 8.91 -4.11
N ALA A 13 -1.32 9.28 -5.36
CA ALA A 13 -2.53 10.04 -5.69
C ALA A 13 -3.80 9.24 -5.33
N GLY A 14 -3.82 7.94 -5.60
CA GLY A 14 -4.87 7.01 -5.16
C GLY A 14 -5.08 7.03 -3.64
N ALA A 15 -3.99 6.88 -2.86
CA ALA A 15 -4.06 6.96 -1.41
C ALA A 15 -4.61 8.31 -0.90
N ARG A 16 -4.12 9.43 -1.45
CA ARG A 16 -4.62 10.78 -1.12
C ARG A 16 -6.11 10.95 -1.42
N ASN A 17 -6.56 10.46 -2.58
CA ASN A 17 -7.97 10.53 -2.97
C ASN A 17 -8.85 9.70 -2.01
N ARG A 18 -8.38 8.53 -1.57
CA ARG A 18 -9.10 7.73 -0.56
C ARG A 18 -9.20 8.45 0.78
N VAL A 19 -8.14 9.09 1.25
CA VAL A 19 -8.17 9.90 2.47
C VAL A 19 -9.16 11.06 2.34
N ALA A 20 -9.12 11.81 1.24
CA ALA A 20 -10.05 12.90 0.99
C ALA A 20 -11.52 12.43 0.99
N ASN A 21 -11.81 11.31 0.33
CA ASN A 21 -13.15 10.72 0.31
C ASN A 21 -13.59 10.22 1.69
N ALA A 22 -12.69 9.60 2.45
CA ALA A 22 -12.96 9.18 3.82
C ALA A 22 -13.27 10.37 4.74
N ARG A 23 -12.57 11.50 4.56
CA ARG A 23 -12.82 12.75 5.26
C ARG A 23 -14.17 13.35 4.94
N LEU A 24 -14.57 13.35 3.67
CA LEU A 24 -15.91 13.78 3.27
C LEU A 24 -17.01 12.88 3.87
N ALA A 25 -16.79 11.57 3.90
CA ALA A 25 -17.76 10.61 4.44
C ALA A 25 -17.86 10.63 5.97
N ARG A 26 -16.76 10.93 6.67
CA ARG A 26 -16.66 10.96 8.14
C ARG A 26 -15.84 12.19 8.59
N PRO A 27 -16.44 13.40 8.56
CA PRO A 27 -15.69 14.64 8.79
C PRO A 27 -15.21 14.88 10.23
N ASN A 28 -15.75 14.12 11.20
CA ASN A 28 -15.48 14.33 12.63
C ASN A 28 -14.51 13.29 13.23
N ALA A 29 -13.68 12.63 12.40
CA ALA A 29 -12.63 11.75 12.90
C ALA A 29 -11.37 12.56 13.26
N ASP A 30 -10.56 12.04 14.18
CA ASP A 30 -9.26 12.64 14.50
C ASP A 30 -8.22 12.40 13.39
N PHE A 31 -8.32 11.24 12.73
CA PHE A 31 -7.43 10.81 11.66
C PHE A 31 -8.18 10.12 10.52
N TRP A 32 -7.68 10.31 9.31
CA TRP A 32 -8.06 9.56 8.11
C TRP A 32 -6.83 8.88 7.53
N VAL A 33 -6.93 7.59 7.24
CA VAL A 33 -5.80 6.77 6.81
C VAL A 33 -6.15 6.00 5.54
N ALA A 34 -5.24 5.99 4.57
CA ALA A 34 -5.29 5.10 3.43
C ALA A 34 -3.95 4.39 3.23
N ILE A 35 -4.03 3.14 2.79
CA ILE A 35 -2.89 2.34 2.34
C ILE A 35 -3.21 1.85 0.93
N GLU A 36 -2.53 2.39 -0.08
CA GLU A 36 -2.75 2.03 -1.48
C GLU A 36 -1.56 1.23 -2.00
N ALA A 37 -1.80 0.03 -2.52
CA ALA A 37 -0.78 -0.78 -3.16
C ALA A 37 -0.63 -0.40 -4.64
N GLY A 38 0.60 -0.50 -5.15
CA GLY A 38 0.93 -0.18 -6.53
C GLY A 38 2.09 -1.00 -7.06
N ILE A 39 2.38 -0.84 -8.35
CA ILE A 39 3.51 -1.44 -9.06
C ILE A 39 4.36 -0.32 -9.66
N ASP A 40 5.68 -0.39 -9.50
CA ASP A 40 6.64 0.56 -10.06
C ASP A 40 8.01 -0.13 -10.09
N ASP A 41 8.81 0.11 -11.13
CA ASP A 41 10.12 -0.54 -11.35
C ASP A 41 10.12 -2.04 -10.99
N ASP A 42 9.22 -2.81 -11.62
CA ASP A 42 9.12 -4.27 -11.50
C ASP A 42 8.93 -4.79 -10.07
N SER A 43 8.45 -3.92 -9.20
CA SER A 43 8.27 -4.17 -7.79
C SER A 43 6.88 -3.75 -7.33
N THR A 44 6.37 -4.40 -6.27
CA THR A 44 5.19 -3.91 -5.56
C THR A 44 5.57 -3.17 -4.29
N PHE A 45 4.80 -2.16 -3.93
CA PHE A 45 4.92 -1.37 -2.71
C PHE A 45 3.54 -0.84 -2.31
N SER A 46 3.49 -0.06 -1.23
CA SER A 46 2.29 0.69 -0.88
C SER A 46 2.61 2.06 -0.34
N TRP A 47 1.77 3.04 -0.67
CA TRP A 47 1.76 4.36 -0.05
C TRP A 47 0.80 4.37 1.13
N VAL A 48 1.29 4.85 2.27
CA VAL A 48 0.49 5.18 3.44
C VAL A 48 0.33 6.69 3.47
N VAL A 49 -0.92 7.16 3.56
CA VAL A 49 -1.27 8.56 3.76
C VAL A 49 -2.13 8.66 5.00
N ILE A 50 -1.72 9.52 5.94
CA ILE A 50 -2.42 9.81 7.18
C ILE A 50 -2.68 11.32 7.20
N GLU A 51 -3.92 11.72 7.44
CA GLU A 51 -4.31 13.11 7.66
C GLU A 51 -4.97 13.28 9.02
N SER A 52 -4.63 14.38 9.69
CA SER A 52 -5.44 14.98 10.75
C SER A 52 -6.17 16.22 10.20
N ALA A 53 -6.85 16.97 11.07
CA ALA A 53 -7.49 18.22 10.67
C ALA A 53 -6.53 19.23 10.02
N SER A 54 -5.26 19.25 10.44
CA SER A 54 -4.28 20.30 10.11
C SER A 54 -2.97 19.80 9.50
N GLN A 55 -2.72 18.48 9.47
CA GLN A 55 -1.43 17.95 9.05
C GLN A 55 -1.59 16.66 8.24
N ARG A 56 -0.62 16.39 7.35
CA ARG A 56 -0.51 15.16 6.58
C ARG A 56 0.85 14.52 6.78
N GLY A 57 0.87 13.22 7.02
CA GLY A 57 2.06 12.39 6.97
C GLY A 57 1.93 11.33 5.89
N GLU A 58 3.03 11.08 5.18
CA GLU A 58 3.07 10.14 4.07
C GLU A 58 4.35 9.31 4.16
N ALA A 59 4.24 8.02 3.91
CA ALA A 59 5.38 7.14 3.79
C ALA A 59 5.12 6.05 2.76
N ARG A 60 6.19 5.60 2.10
CA ARG A 60 6.15 4.44 1.21
C ARG A 60 6.70 3.24 1.96
N SER A 61 6.07 2.08 1.81
CA SER A 61 6.64 0.83 2.30
C SER A 61 7.94 0.48 1.59
N ALA A 62 8.67 -0.49 2.14
CA ALA A 62 9.68 -1.20 1.36
C ALA A 62 9.05 -1.80 0.09
N THR A 63 9.88 -1.94 -0.95
CA THR A 63 9.50 -2.58 -2.22
C THR A 63 9.77 -4.08 -2.15
N LEU A 64 8.95 -4.86 -2.84
CA LEU A 64 9.17 -6.27 -3.09
C LEU A 64 9.34 -6.46 -4.60
N PRO A 65 10.55 -6.84 -5.08
CA PRO A 65 10.75 -7.22 -6.47
C PRO A 65 9.84 -8.39 -6.84
N LEU A 66 9.16 -8.29 -7.98
CA LEU A 66 8.28 -9.34 -8.46
C LEU A 66 8.99 -10.17 -9.54
N PRO A 67 8.82 -11.50 -9.56
CA PRO A 67 9.31 -12.33 -10.66
C PRO A 67 8.64 -11.99 -12.00
N ASP A 68 9.36 -12.15 -13.11
CA ASP A 68 8.85 -11.87 -14.47
C ASP A 68 7.51 -12.57 -14.76
N VAL A 69 7.36 -13.84 -14.35
CA VAL A 69 6.13 -14.61 -14.54
C VAL A 69 4.89 -13.99 -13.86
N ILE A 70 5.10 -13.20 -12.79
CA ILE A 70 4.04 -12.44 -12.11
C ILE A 70 3.82 -11.11 -12.83
N LEU A 71 4.92 -10.43 -13.20
CA LEU A 71 4.87 -9.13 -13.88
C LEU A 71 4.19 -9.21 -15.25
N GLU A 72 4.39 -10.29 -16.01
CA GLU A 72 3.74 -10.50 -17.30
C GLU A 72 2.21 -10.44 -17.19
N GLN A 73 1.64 -11.12 -16.19
CA GLN A 73 0.18 -11.12 -15.96
C GLN A 73 -0.31 -9.76 -15.44
N VAL A 74 0.45 -9.13 -14.53
CA VAL A 74 0.08 -7.82 -14.00
C VAL A 74 0.12 -6.73 -15.08
N ARG A 75 1.13 -6.76 -15.95
CA ARG A 75 1.24 -5.87 -17.12
C ARG A 75 0.16 -6.13 -18.18
N ALA A 76 -0.40 -7.34 -18.23
CA ALA A 76 -1.57 -7.67 -19.05
C ALA A 76 -2.89 -7.11 -18.49
N GLY A 77 -2.85 -6.44 -17.33
CA GLY A 77 -3.99 -5.74 -16.72
C GLY A 77 -4.61 -6.47 -15.53
N GLU A 78 -4.04 -7.60 -15.10
CA GLU A 78 -4.52 -8.31 -13.92
C GLU A 78 -4.03 -7.65 -12.62
N ALA A 79 -4.87 -7.65 -11.59
CA ALA A 79 -4.44 -7.20 -10.27
C ALA A 79 -3.48 -8.23 -9.64
N LEU A 80 -2.49 -7.76 -8.86
CA LEU A 80 -1.48 -8.63 -8.25
C LEU A 80 -2.09 -9.69 -7.31
N GLY A 81 -3.17 -9.36 -6.60
CA GLY A 81 -3.84 -10.27 -5.66
C GLY A 81 -4.36 -11.55 -6.30
N PRO A 82 -5.21 -11.45 -7.35
CA PRO A 82 -5.63 -12.58 -8.17
C PRO A 82 -4.48 -13.40 -8.74
N VAL A 83 -3.51 -12.76 -9.40
CA VAL A 83 -2.32 -13.42 -9.98
C VAL A 83 -1.57 -14.25 -8.95
N MET A 84 -1.33 -13.69 -7.77
CA MET A 84 -0.65 -14.39 -6.68
C MET A 84 -1.50 -15.54 -6.11
N SER A 85 -2.83 -15.40 -6.07
CA SER A 85 -3.72 -16.48 -5.61
C SER A 85 -3.68 -17.66 -6.57
N GLN A 86 -3.70 -17.41 -7.88
CA GLN A 86 -3.55 -18.43 -8.92
C GLN A 86 -2.18 -19.11 -8.86
N TYR A 87 -1.10 -18.34 -8.71
CA TYR A 87 0.27 -18.87 -8.67
C TYR A 87 0.51 -19.78 -7.45
N THR A 88 -0.03 -19.41 -6.29
CA THR A 88 0.22 -20.12 -5.02
C THR A 88 -0.83 -21.16 -4.67
N GLY A 89 -2.00 -21.13 -5.32
CA GLY A 89 -3.18 -21.89 -4.92
C GLY A 89 -3.83 -21.42 -3.61
N ILE A 90 -3.43 -20.27 -3.08
CA ILE A 90 -3.96 -19.73 -1.83
C ILE A 90 -5.02 -18.68 -2.13
N ASP A 91 -6.28 -19.02 -1.85
CA ASP A 91 -7.39 -18.08 -2.00
C ASP A 91 -7.22 -16.85 -1.10
N GLN A 92 -7.54 -15.69 -1.70
CA GLN A 92 -7.50 -14.37 -1.07
C GLN A 92 -6.17 -14.10 -0.37
N ILE A 93 -5.04 -14.47 -0.99
CA ILE A 93 -3.72 -14.34 -0.38
C ILE A 93 -3.40 -12.91 0.10
N GLY A 94 -3.96 -11.90 -0.58
CA GLY A 94 -3.84 -10.50 -0.20
C GLY A 94 -4.45 -10.15 1.18
N ARG A 95 -5.33 -10.99 1.74
CA ARG A 95 -5.89 -10.88 3.10
C ARG A 95 -5.15 -11.73 4.15
N LYS A 96 -4.18 -12.53 3.73
CA LYS A 96 -3.31 -13.35 4.58
C LYS A 96 -1.92 -12.68 4.62
N GLU A 97 -0.86 -13.45 4.39
CA GLU A 97 0.51 -12.94 4.43
C GLU A 97 0.90 -12.14 3.16
N GLY A 98 0.12 -12.27 2.08
CA GLY A 98 0.35 -11.60 0.80
C GLY A 98 1.58 -12.13 0.04
N ALA A 99 1.89 -11.50 -1.10
CA ALA A 99 3.10 -11.82 -1.87
C ALA A 99 4.40 -11.70 -1.05
N ILE A 100 4.43 -10.76 -0.09
CA ILE A 100 5.54 -10.58 0.85
C ILE A 100 5.78 -11.86 1.67
N GLY A 101 4.74 -12.46 2.24
CA GLY A 101 4.86 -13.71 2.98
C GLY A 101 5.44 -14.83 2.14
N VAL A 102 4.89 -15.01 0.94
CA VAL A 102 5.32 -16.04 -0.02
C VAL A 102 6.80 -15.89 -0.35
N PHE A 103 7.21 -14.72 -0.84
CA PHE A 103 8.55 -14.53 -1.38
C PHE A 103 9.63 -14.32 -0.31
N THR A 104 9.26 -14.10 0.94
CA THR A 104 10.21 -14.05 2.08
C THR A 104 10.26 -15.35 2.89
N GLY A 105 9.47 -16.36 2.50
CA GLY A 105 9.33 -17.60 3.26
C GLY A 105 8.78 -17.36 4.67
N GLY A 106 7.77 -16.49 4.80
CA GLY A 106 7.07 -16.18 6.04
C GLY A 106 7.84 -15.30 7.04
N ARG A 107 9.06 -14.85 6.71
CA ARG A 107 9.87 -14.00 7.60
C ARG A 107 9.32 -12.58 7.74
N LEU A 108 8.68 -12.09 6.69
CA LEU A 108 7.92 -10.86 6.69
C LEU A 108 6.49 -11.16 6.22
N THR A 109 5.54 -10.35 6.66
CA THR A 109 4.17 -10.39 6.16
C THR A 109 3.80 -9.02 5.60
N ARG A 110 2.73 -8.98 4.81
CA ARG A 110 2.13 -7.70 4.40
C ARG A 110 1.86 -6.78 5.59
N SER A 111 1.35 -7.33 6.69
CA SER A 111 1.06 -6.58 7.91
C SER A 111 2.33 -6.02 8.56
N SER A 112 3.41 -6.82 8.69
CA SER A 112 4.64 -6.36 9.35
C SER A 112 5.34 -5.25 8.55
N VAL A 113 5.31 -5.32 7.21
CA VAL A 113 5.87 -4.28 6.34
C VAL A 113 5.02 -3.00 6.40
N TYR A 114 3.69 -3.12 6.37
CA TYR A 114 2.81 -1.97 6.46
C TYR A 114 2.87 -1.30 7.84
N HIS A 115 3.03 -2.07 8.90
CA HIS A 115 3.21 -1.53 10.25
C HIS A 115 4.35 -0.51 10.29
N GLN A 116 5.52 -0.83 9.72
CA GLN A 116 6.65 0.10 9.66
C GLN A 116 6.31 1.36 8.85
N ALA A 117 5.66 1.22 7.69
CA ALA A 117 5.26 2.36 6.86
C ALA A 117 4.25 3.28 7.57
N VAL A 118 3.29 2.71 8.32
CA VAL A 118 2.34 3.48 9.13
C VAL A 118 3.07 4.23 10.25
N VAL A 119 3.99 3.58 10.97
CA VAL A 119 4.80 4.25 12.00
C VAL A 119 5.60 5.41 11.42
N LEU A 120 6.22 5.23 10.25
CA LEU A 120 6.94 6.30 9.55
C LEU A 120 6.00 7.45 9.14
N ALA A 121 4.83 7.15 8.60
CA ALA A 121 3.84 8.16 8.21
C ALA A 121 3.29 8.95 9.42
N LEU A 122 3.37 8.40 10.64
CA LEU A 122 2.94 9.10 11.85
C LEU A 122 3.97 10.12 12.38
N SER A 123 5.20 10.14 11.84
CA SER A 123 6.28 11.02 12.32
C SER A 123 5.87 12.50 12.49
N PRO A 124 5.14 13.13 11.54
CA PRO A 124 4.81 14.55 11.67
C PRO A 124 3.89 14.88 12.86
N PHE A 125 3.11 13.91 13.35
CA PHE A 125 2.06 14.15 14.34
C PHE A 125 2.57 14.14 15.79
N HIS A 126 3.76 13.59 16.04
CA HIS A 126 4.33 13.51 17.39
C HIS A 126 5.73 14.15 17.51
N ASN A 127 6.18 14.86 16.48
CA ASN A 127 7.46 15.56 16.47
C ASN A 127 7.25 17.05 16.14
N ALA A 128 7.61 17.93 17.08
CA ALA A 128 7.37 19.38 16.94
C ALA A 128 8.10 20.03 15.76
N ILE A 129 9.19 19.44 15.26
CA ILE A 129 9.97 19.97 14.13
C ILE A 129 9.21 19.97 12.79
N TYR A 130 8.10 19.23 12.70
CA TYR A 130 7.25 19.18 11.50
C TYR A 130 6.12 20.22 11.50
N ARG A 131 6.06 21.12 12.50
CA ARG A 131 5.04 22.19 12.61
C ARG A 131 5.55 23.51 12.08
#